data_AF-A0A2E3H3H9-F1
#
_entry.id   AF-A0A2E3H3H9-F1
#
_cell.length_a   1.000
_cell.length_b   1.000
_cell.length_c   1.000
_cell.angle_alpha   90.00
_cell.angle_beta   90.00
_cell.angle_gamma   90.00
#
_symmetry.space_group_name_H-M   'P 1'
#
loop_
_entity.id
_entity.type
_entity.pdbx_description
1 polymer ?
#
loop_
_entity_poly.entity_id
_entity_poly.type
_entity_poly.pdbx_seq_one_letter_code
_entity_poly.pdbx_strand_id
1 'polypeptide(L)' 'MRIAFAILLTIFAAPATAHVGHLGEVAGHGHWLGAAALGGAIAIGLWQGLRAKGARSQSDSDTVEAEDIETAEEEPQEA' A
#
# COMPACT_ATOMS: atom_id res chain seq x y z
N MET A 1 47.32 27.55 15.31
CA MET A 1 46.70 27.91 14.01
C MET A 1 45.39 27.18 13.72
N ARG A 2 45.29 25.87 13.98
CA ARG A 2 44.07 25.06 13.75
C ARG A 2 42.81 25.62 14.43
N ILE A 3 42.95 26.01 15.70
CA ILE A 3 41.85 26.56 16.50
C ILE A 3 41.41 27.94 15.98
N ALA A 4 42.36 28.82 15.69
CA ALA A 4 42.06 30.15 15.12
C ALA A 4 41.34 30.04 13.76
N PHE A 5 41.74 29.07 12.93
CA PHE A 5 41.10 28.81 11.64
C PHE A 5 39.67 28.30 11.81
N ALA A 6 39.45 27.38 12.74
CA ALA A 6 38.10 26.87 13.06
C ALA A 6 37.18 27.98 13.59
N ILE A 7 37.69 28.86 14.46
CA ILE A 7 36.94 30.02 14.98
C ILE A 7 36.56 30.97 13.84
N LEU A 8 37.49 31.28 12.93
CA LEU A 8 37.24 32.14 11.78
C LEU A 8 36.13 31.57 10.88
N LEU A 9 36.17 30.27 10.59
CA LEU A 9 35.15 29.56 9.79
C LEU A 9 33.77 29.61 10.45
N THR A 10 33.70 29.45 11.78
CA THR A 10 32.42 29.50 12.50
C THR A 10 31.81 30.90 12.54
N ILE A 11 32.62 31.95 12.60
CA ILE A 11 32.13 33.34 12.58
C ILE A 11 31.55 33.69 11.20
N PHE A 12 32.11 33.13 10.13
CA PHE A 12 31.64 33.32 8.76
C PHE A 12 30.62 32.27 8.29
N ALA A 13 30.19 31.38 9.16
CA ALA A 13 29.16 30.39 8.84
C ALA A 13 27.80 31.08 8.68
N ALA A 14 27.43 31.39 7.43
CA ALA A 14 26.11 31.90 7.09
C ALA A 14 25.10 30.74 6.98
N PRO A 15 23.82 30.95 7.33
CA PRO A 15 22.79 29.95 7.09
C PRO A 15 22.71 29.65 5.59
N ALA A 16 22.84 28.37 5.22
CA ALA A 16 22.57 27.92 3.86
C ALA A 16 21.05 27.97 3.63
N THR A 17 20.58 29.06 3.03
CA THR A 17 19.16 29.24 2.67
C THR A 17 18.84 28.37 1.45
N ALA A 18 18.70 27.06 1.66
CA ALA A 18 18.06 26.21 0.67
C ALA A 18 16.61 26.69 0.53
N HIS A 19 16.23 27.12 -0.67
CA HIS A 19 14.86 27.53 -0.93
C HIS A 19 13.94 26.34 -0.65
N VAL A 20 12.76 26.59 -0.08
CA VAL A 20 11.74 25.57 0.24
C VAL A 20 11.39 24.69 -0.97
N GLY A 21 11.69 25.16 -2.19
CA GLY A 21 11.58 24.40 -3.44
C GLY A 21 12.26 23.02 -3.42
N HIS A 22 13.42 22.86 -2.76
CA HIS A 22 14.09 21.55 -2.70
C HIS A 22 13.49 20.55 -1.69
N LEU A 23 12.69 21.03 -0.72
CA LEU A 23 11.95 20.14 0.19
C LEU A 23 10.62 19.68 -0.43
N GLY A 24 10.04 20.47 -1.34
CA GLY A 24 8.87 20.10 -2.12
C GLY A 24 9.12 18.92 -3.07
N GLU A 25 10.34 18.79 -3.60
CA GLU A 25 10.75 17.67 -4.45
C GLU A 25 10.67 16.32 -3.71
N VAL A 26 11.01 16.29 -2.41
CA VAL A 26 11.10 15.05 -1.59
C VAL A 26 9.73 14.62 -1.05
N ALA A 27 8.83 15.57 -0.78
CA ALA A 27 7.54 15.29 -0.16
C ALA A 27 6.42 14.88 -1.13
N GLY A 28 6.56 15.18 -2.44
CA GLY A 28 5.40 15.20 -3.34
C GLY A 28 5.14 13.97 -4.21
N HIS A 29 6.16 13.33 -4.78
CA HIS A 29 5.90 12.47 -5.96
C HIS A 29 5.49 11.02 -5.62
N GLY A 30 6.17 10.36 -4.68
CA GLY A 30 5.86 8.96 -4.33
C GLY A 30 4.60 8.78 -3.48
N HIS A 31 4.34 9.73 -2.57
CA HIS A 31 3.23 9.63 -1.62
C HIS A 31 1.87 9.80 -2.28
N TRP A 32 1.73 10.76 -3.20
CA TRP A 32 0.50 10.96 -3.95
C TRP A 32 0.20 9.81 -4.91
N LEU A 33 1.24 9.21 -5.53
CA LEU A 33 1.07 8.03 -6.37
C LEU A 33 0.61 6.82 -5.54
N GLY A 34 1.18 6.63 -4.34
CA GLY A 34 0.74 5.61 -3.39
C GLY A 34 -0.72 5.82 -2.94
N ALA A 35 -1.09 7.05 -2.60
CA ALA A 35 -2.47 7.40 -2.24
C ALA A 35 -3.45 7.18 -3.41
N ALA A 36 -3.05 7.54 -4.63
CA ALA A 36 -3.85 7.31 -5.83
C ALA A 36 -4.03 5.81 -6.13
N ALA A 37 -2.96 5.02 -6.00
CA ALA A 37 -3.01 3.57 -6.21
C ALA A 37 -3.93 2.88 -5.19
N LEU A 38 -3.81 3.26 -3.91
CA LEU A 38 -4.68 2.74 -2.84
C LEU A 38 -6.15 3.12 -3.07
N GLY A 39 -6.42 4.38 -3.41
CA GLY A 39 -7.77 4.83 -3.74
C GLY A 39 -8.35 4.07 -4.94
N GLY A 40 -7.54 3.83 -5.98
CA GLY A 40 -7.93 3.04 -7.15
C GLY A 40 -8.30 1.59 -6.80
N ALA A 41 -7.49 0.92 -5.98
CA ALA A 41 -7.76 -0.46 -5.55
C ALA A 41 -9.08 -0.56 -4.77
N ILE A 42 -9.36 0.39 -3.87
CA ILE A 42 -10.62 0.44 -3.10
C ILE A 42 -11.81 0.65 -4.04
N ALA A 43 -11.71 1.58 -4.99
CA ALA A 43 -12.78 1.84 -5.95
C ALA A 43 -13.11 0.62 -6.82
N ILE A 44 -12.09 -0.09 -7.31
CA ILE A 44 -12.28 -1.32 -8.10
C ILE A 44 -12.92 -2.42 -7.25
N GLY A 45 -12.45 -2.61 -6.01
CA GLY A 45 -13.00 -3.60 -5.08
C GLY A 45 -14.48 -3.36 -4.79
N LEU A 46 -14.85 -2.10 -4.50
CA LEU A 46 -16.24 -1.71 -4.29
C LEU A 46 -17.09 -1.94 -5.55
N TRP A 47 -16.62 -1.52 -6.73
CA TRP A 47 -17.36 -1.68 -7.97
C TRP A 47 -17.63 -3.15 -8.32
N GLN A 48 -16.65 -4.03 -8.15
CA GLN A 48 -16.81 -5.47 -8.37
C GLN A 48 -17.76 -6.10 -7.35
N GLY A 49 -17.71 -5.69 -6.08
CA GLY A 49 -18.65 -6.14 -5.05
C GLY A 49 -20.10 -5.75 -5.35
N LEU A 50 -20.33 -4.50 -5.77
CA LEU A 50 -21.66 -4.03 -6.19
C LEU A 50 -22.17 -4.80 -7.42
N ARG A 51 -21.30 -5.03 -8.42
CA ARG A 51 -21.67 -5.78 -9.63
C ARG A 51 -21.97 -7.26 -9.33
N ALA A 52 -21.23 -7.88 -8.42
CA ALA A 52 -21.48 -9.24 -7.98
C ALA A 52 -22.81 -9.38 -7.22
N LYS A 53 -23.21 -8.37 -6.43
CA LYS A 53 -24.53 -8.34 -5.79
C LYS A 53 -25.67 -8.18 -6.81
N GLY A 54 -25.46 -7.38 -7.86
CA GLY A 54 -26.40 -7.27 -8.98
C GLY A 54 -26.57 -8.59 -9.75
N ALA A 55 -25.48 -9.33 -9.97
CA ALA A 55 -25.50 -10.62 -10.67
C ALA A 55 -26.06 -11.77 -9.82
N ARG A 56 -25.80 -11.79 -8.51
CA ARG A 56 -26.36 -12.83 -7.60
C ARG A 56 -27.87 -12.75 -7.45
N SER A 57 -28.47 -11.58 -7.66
CA SER A 57 -29.93 -11.45 -7.61
C SER A 57 -30.67 -12.17 -8.76
N GLN A 58 -29.95 -12.70 -9.76
CA GLN A 58 -30.52 -13.37 -10.93
C GLN A 58 -30.18 -14.87 -11.00
N SER A 59 -29.47 -15.43 -10.02
CA SER A 59 -28.90 -16.79 -10.07
C SER A 59 -29.34 -17.70 -8.92
N ASP A 60 -30.48 -17.43 -8.29
CA ASP A 60 -31.01 -18.22 -7.15
C ASP A 60 -32.17 -19.13 -7.57
N SER A 61 -32.11 -19.72 -8.78
CA SER A 61 -33.15 -20.64 -9.27
C SER A 61 -32.67 -21.97 -9.84
N ASP A 62 -31.40 -22.37 -9.67
CA ASP A 62 -31.00 -23.74 -9.99
C ASP A 62 -29.61 -24.03 -9.43
N THR A 63 -29.52 -24.85 -8.37
CA THR A 63 -28.50 -25.89 -8.16
C THR A 63 -28.86 -26.59 -6.85
N VAL A 64 -29.59 -27.71 -6.98
CA VAL A 64 -29.80 -28.70 -5.94
C VAL A 64 -29.00 -29.93 -6.36
N GLU A 65 -28.22 -30.46 -5.42
CA GLU A 65 -27.51 -31.77 -5.42
C GLU A 65 -26.31 -31.99 -6.35
N ALA A 66 -25.15 -32.15 -5.72
CA ALA A 66 -24.17 -33.20 -6.06
C ALA A 66 -23.21 -33.37 -4.86
N GLU A 67 -23.67 -34.17 -3.89
CA GLU A 67 -22.97 -35.35 -3.37
C GLU A 67 -21.52 -35.18 -2.85
N ASP A 68 -21.44 -35.13 -1.52
CA ASP A 68 -20.56 -35.92 -0.65
C ASP A 68 -19.24 -36.44 -1.27
N ILE A 69 -18.14 -35.74 -0.99
CA ILE A 69 -16.79 -36.30 -1.11
C ILE A 69 -16.31 -36.62 0.30
N GLU A 70 -16.50 -37.89 0.68
CA GLU A 70 -15.82 -38.55 1.80
C GLU A 70 -14.34 -38.17 1.78
N THR A 71 -13.91 -37.39 2.78
CA THR A 71 -12.48 -37.25 3.08
C THR A 71 -12.08 -38.46 3.90
N ALA A 72 -11.90 -39.59 3.22
CA ALA A 72 -11.28 -40.78 3.78
C ALA A 72 -9.77 -40.58 3.88
N GLU A 73 -9.25 -40.77 5.10
CA GLU A 73 -7.88 -41.17 5.43
C GLU A 73 -6.75 -40.13 5.23
N GLU A 74 -6.50 -39.33 6.27
CA GLU A 74 -5.12 -39.00 6.67
C GLU A 74 -4.91 -39.31 8.17
N GLU A 75 -4.51 -40.55 8.46
CA GLU A 75 -3.62 -40.85 9.59
C GLU A 75 -2.55 -41.84 9.11
N PRO A 76 -1.27 -41.46 9.12
CA PRO A 76 -0.20 -42.39 9.40
C PRO A 76 0.42 -42.07 10.76
N GLN A 77 0.44 -43.13 11.57
CA GLN A 77 0.82 -43.25 12.97
C GLN A 77 2.23 -42.75 13.31
N GLU A 78 2.36 -42.34 14.57
CA GLU A 78 3.57 -41.94 15.30
C GLU A 78 4.74 -42.95 15.16
N ALA A 79 5.97 -42.43 15.17
CA ALA A 79 7.22 -43.20 15.27
C ALA A 79 8.05 -42.75 16.48
#